data_AF-A0A9D8NLV7-F1
#
_entry.id   AF-A0A9D8NLV7-F1
#
_cell.length_a   1.000
_cell.length_b   1.000
_cell.length_c   1.000
_cell.angle_alpha   90.00
_cell.angle_beta   90.00
_cell.angle_gamma   90.00
#
_symmetry.space_group_name_H-M   'P 1'
#
loop_
_entity.id
_entity.type
_entity.pdbx_description
1 polymer ?
#
loop_
_entity_poly.entity_id
_entity_poly.type
_entity_poly.pdbx_seq_one_letter_code
_entity_poly.pdbx_strand_id
1 'polypeptide(L)'
;MGWTKPRLIAYKGEWFDDSFDHAGPACYELGTGGPKGGRIQWHYVGETRNERGRIACYARNGSHLSDIIDKHLRAGWHLYYRACACSSKEAAKQRQDNLLRRHNYDWNIMLNRDDED
;
A
#
# COMPACT_ATOMS: atom_id res chain seq x y z
N MET A 1 3.81 4.03 18.12
CA MET A 1 3.71 4.90 16.93
C MET A 1 2.37 4.63 16.26
N GLY A 2 1.69 5.69 15.83
CA GLY A 2 0.43 5.60 15.09
C GLY A 2 0.66 5.49 13.59
N TRP A 3 -0.41 5.26 12.84
CA TRP A 3 -0.40 5.37 11.38
C TRP A 3 -0.09 6.81 10.95
N THR A 4 0.67 6.97 9.87
CA THR A 4 0.78 8.24 9.17
C THR A 4 -0.57 8.64 8.58
N LYS A 5 -0.74 9.94 8.33
CA LYS A 5 -1.91 10.42 7.57
C LYS A 5 -1.90 9.77 6.18
N PRO A 6 -3.07 9.38 5.63
CA PRO A 6 -3.15 8.90 4.26
C PRO A 6 -2.61 9.94 3.27
N ARG A 7 -1.77 9.49 2.34
CA ARG A 7 -1.15 10.32 1.30
C ARG A 7 -1.59 9.85 -0.07
N LEU A 8 -1.86 10.78 -0.98
CA LEU A 8 -2.14 10.45 -2.37
C LEU A 8 -0.81 10.17 -3.06
N ILE A 9 -0.62 8.96 -3.58
CA ILE A 9 0.65 8.54 -4.21
C ILE A 9 0.53 8.34 -5.72
N ALA A 10 -0.69 8.14 -6.25
CA ALA A 10 -0.91 8.12 -7.69
C ALA A 10 -2.34 8.52 -8.10
N TYR A 11 -2.46 9.19 -9.26
CA TYR A 11 -3.73 9.53 -9.91
C TYR A 11 -3.55 9.68 -11.43
N LYS A 12 -4.48 9.14 -12.23
CA LYS A 12 -4.44 9.21 -13.71
C LYS A 12 -3.10 8.77 -14.34
N GLY A 13 -2.39 7.83 -13.71
CA GLY A 13 -1.09 7.34 -14.16
C GLY A 13 0.10 8.22 -13.77
N GLU A 14 -0.14 9.35 -13.09
CA GLU A 14 0.89 10.18 -12.50
C GLU A 14 1.18 9.70 -11.07
N TRP A 15 2.48 9.59 -10.74
CA TRP A 15 2.96 9.24 -9.41
C TRP A 15 3.47 10.48 -8.70
N PHE A 16 3.04 10.67 -7.45
CA PHE A 16 3.46 11.80 -6.65
C PHE A 16 4.63 11.39 -5.75
N ASP A 17 5.76 12.06 -5.92
CA ASP A 17 6.94 11.92 -5.06
C ASP A 17 6.71 12.73 -3.79
N ASP A 18 5.86 12.23 -2.90
CA ASP A 18 5.79 12.76 -1.55
C ASP A 18 7.06 12.34 -0.81
N SER A 19 7.82 13.30 -0.28
CA SER A 19 9.01 13.03 0.52
C SER A 19 8.67 12.08 1.68
N PHE A 20 9.11 10.82 1.59
CA PHE A 20 8.79 9.81 2.61
C PHE A 20 9.72 9.94 3.81
N ASP A 21 9.10 10.05 4.99
CA ASP A 21 9.76 10.45 6.23
C ASP A 21 10.64 9.34 6.83
N HIS A 22 10.38 8.07 6.49
CA HIS A 22 11.02 6.93 7.16
C HIS A 22 11.84 6.05 6.20
N ALA A 23 13.15 5.98 6.45
CA ALA A 23 14.07 5.07 5.77
C ALA A 23 14.31 3.79 6.61
N GLY A 24 13.24 3.21 7.17
CA GLY A 24 13.32 2.05 8.05
C GLY A 24 12.13 1.10 7.92
N PRO A 25 12.06 0.06 8.79
CA PRO A 25 11.01 -0.95 8.73
C PRO A 25 9.63 -0.36 8.99
N ALA A 26 8.63 -0.79 8.20
CA ALA A 26 7.27 -0.30 8.33
C ALA A 26 6.25 -1.36 7.90
N CYS A 27 5.07 -1.29 8.52
CA CYS A 27 3.86 -1.93 8.01
C CYS A 27 3.03 -0.84 7.31
N TYR A 28 2.54 -1.13 6.11
CA TYR A 28 1.85 -0.16 5.28
C TYR A 28 0.56 -0.71 4.70
N GLU A 29 -0.33 0.20 4.32
CA GLU A 29 -1.57 -0.12 3.62
C GLU A 29 -1.66 0.70 2.33
N LEU A 30 -2.20 0.05 1.29
CA LEU A 30 -2.66 0.70 0.08
C LEU A 30 -4.17 0.71 0.06
N GLY A 31 -4.72 1.83 -0.36
CA GLY A 31 -6.15 1.99 -0.51
C GLY A 31 -6.48 2.82 -1.73
N THR A 32 -7.74 2.75 -2.16
CA THR A 32 -8.23 3.61 -3.23
C THR A 32 -9.31 4.53 -2.73
N GLY A 33 -9.34 5.75 -3.26
CA GLY A 33 -10.46 6.67 -3.15
C GLY A 33 -11.14 6.81 -4.50
N GLY A 34 -12.47 6.99 -4.47
CA GLY A 34 -13.26 7.06 -5.70
C GLY A 34 -12.88 8.22 -6.63
N PRO A 35 -13.56 8.36 -7.78
CA PRO A 35 -13.18 9.33 -8.82
C PRO A 35 -13.18 10.81 -8.40
N LYS A 36 -13.92 11.15 -7.34
CA LYS A 36 -13.96 12.51 -6.76
C LYS A 36 -12.94 12.73 -5.64
N GLY A 37 -12.11 11.72 -5.34
CA GLY A 37 -11.22 11.69 -4.18
C GLY A 37 -11.97 11.38 -2.87
N GLY A 38 -11.21 11.13 -1.80
CA GLY A 38 -11.77 10.83 -0.48
C GLY A 38 -12.38 9.43 -0.31
N ARG A 39 -12.97 9.20 0.88
CA ARG A 39 -13.51 7.91 1.39
C ARG A 39 -12.64 6.71 1.00
N ILE A 40 -11.45 6.66 1.60
CA ILE A 40 -10.44 5.65 1.31
C ILE A 40 -10.92 4.29 1.77
N GLN A 41 -10.90 3.32 0.86
CA GLN A 41 -11.02 1.90 1.18
C GLN A 41 -9.63 1.28 1.13
N TRP A 42 -9.22 0.61 2.20
CA TRP A 42 -7.93 -0.08 2.29
C TRP A 42 -8.07 -1.50 1.76
N HIS A 43 -7.24 -1.85 0.79
CA HIS A 43 -7.37 -3.06 -0.01
C HIS A 43 -6.19 -4.00 0.13
N TYR A 44 -5.03 -3.44 0.49
CA TYR A 44 -3.81 -4.21 0.69
C TYR A 44 -3.09 -3.76 1.96
N VAL A 45 -2.53 -4.72 2.69
CA VAL A 45 -1.56 -4.51 3.76
C VAL A 45 -0.28 -5.28 3.44
N GLY A 46 0.86 -4.64 3.70
CA GLY A 46 2.16 -5.25 3.51
C GLY A 46 3.17 -4.73 4.52
N GLU A 47 4.36 -5.31 4.46
CA GLU A 47 5.46 -4.94 5.32
C GLU A 47 6.74 -4.68 4.49
N THR A 48 7.64 -3.87 5.02
CA THR A 48 8.90 -3.55 4.36
C THR A 48 10.03 -3.30 5.36
N ARG A 49 11.28 -3.51 4.91
CA ARG A 49 12.49 -3.08 5.63
C ARG A 49 12.79 -1.60 5.41
N ASN A 50 12.23 -1.01 4.37
CA ASN A 50 12.44 0.37 3.96
C ASN A 50 11.17 0.91 3.28
N GLU A 51 10.47 1.82 3.97
CA GLU A 51 9.24 2.44 3.48
C GLU A 51 9.46 3.20 2.16
N ARG A 52 10.43 4.12 2.15
CA ARG A 52 10.79 4.93 0.98
C ARG A 52 11.10 4.08 -0.25
N GLY A 53 11.90 3.02 -0.08
CA GLY A 53 12.24 2.10 -1.15
C GLY A 53 11.04 1.30 -1.67
N ARG A 54 10.10 0.94 -0.79
CA ARG A 54 8.89 0.21 -1.17
C ARG A 54 7.97 1.06 -2.04
N ILE A 55 7.80 2.35 -1.71
CA ILE A 55 6.91 3.23 -2.48
C ILE A 55 7.52 3.56 -3.85
N ALA A 56 8.84 3.79 -3.91
CA ALA A 56 9.55 3.93 -5.17
C ALA A 56 9.40 2.70 -6.08
N CYS A 57 9.27 1.50 -5.50
CA CYS A 57 9.02 0.26 -6.26
C CYS A 57 7.62 0.24 -6.90
N TYR A 58 6.61 0.81 -6.24
CA TYR A 58 5.29 0.96 -6.84
C TYR A 58 5.31 1.95 -8.01
N ALA A 59 6.07 3.04 -7.88
CA ALA A 59 6.15 4.09 -8.91
C ALA A 59 6.94 3.73 -10.17
N ARG A 60 7.94 2.84 -10.08
CA ARG A 60 8.88 2.55 -11.18
C ARG A 60 8.53 1.36 -12.08
N ASN A 61 7.42 0.66 -11.83
CA ASN A 61 7.05 -0.66 -12.38
C ASN A 61 7.72 -1.85 -11.67
N GLY A 62 6.94 -2.93 -11.48
CA GLY A 62 7.42 -4.22 -10.99
C GLY A 62 6.87 -4.66 -9.63
N SER A 63 5.79 -4.05 -9.12
CA SER A 63 5.04 -4.68 -8.02
C SER A 63 4.06 -5.71 -8.60
N HIS A 64 3.82 -6.80 -7.89
CA HIS A 64 2.74 -7.75 -8.23
C HIS A 64 1.34 -7.09 -8.19
N LEU A 65 1.22 -5.86 -7.68
CA LEU A 65 -0.01 -5.07 -7.66
C LEU A 65 -0.17 -4.13 -8.87
N SER A 66 0.81 -4.07 -9.79
CA SER A 66 0.85 -3.03 -10.83
C SER A 66 -0.39 -3.07 -11.72
N ASP A 67 -0.85 -4.26 -12.13
CA ASP A 67 -2.04 -4.41 -12.97
C ASP A 67 -3.33 -3.96 -12.28
N ILE A 68 -3.48 -4.29 -10.99
CA ILE A 68 -4.64 -3.90 -10.18
C ILE A 68 -4.64 -2.39 -9.98
N ILE A 69 -3.48 -1.81 -9.66
CA ILE A 69 -3.31 -0.37 -9.49
C ILE A 69 -3.65 0.36 -10.79
N ASP A 70 -3.06 -0.07 -11.92
CA ASP A 70 -3.27 0.55 -13.23
C ASP A 70 -4.74 0.53 -13.66
N LYS A 71 -5.45 -0.58 -13.40
CA LYS A 71 -6.89 -0.68 -13.67
C LYS A 71 -7.68 0.40 -12.91
N HIS A 72 -7.38 0.62 -11.64
CA HIS A 72 -8.04 1.66 -10.85
C HIS A 72 -7.66 3.07 -11.33
N LEU A 73 -6.38 3.31 -11.62
CA LEU A 73 -5.91 4.62 -12.10
C LEU A 73 -6.56 4.99 -13.45
N ARG A 74 -6.71 4.03 -14.38
CA ARG A 74 -7.43 4.22 -15.66
C ARG A 74 -8.90 4.54 -15.47
N ALA A 75 -9.53 3.99 -14.43
CA ALA A 75 -10.91 4.32 -14.06
C ALA A 75 -11.04 5.70 -13.37
N GLY A 76 -9.94 6.44 -13.23
CA GLY A 76 -9.91 7.75 -12.58
C GLY A 76 -9.93 7.69 -11.06
N TRP A 77 -9.59 6.54 -10.46
CA TRP A 77 -9.49 6.42 -9.01
C TRP A 77 -8.16 6.97 -8.51
N HIS A 78 -8.12 7.28 -7.22
CA HIS A 78 -6.97 7.81 -6.51
C HIS A 78 -6.31 6.68 -5.70
N LEU A 79 -4.98 6.55 -5.76
CA LEU A 79 -4.24 5.59 -4.95
C LEU A 79 -3.68 6.28 -3.70
N TYR A 80 -4.00 5.74 -2.53
CA TYR A 80 -3.55 6.23 -1.24
C TYR A 80 -2.61 5.26 -0.56
N TYR A 81 -1.71 5.83 0.23
CA TYR A 81 -0.74 5.11 1.04
C TYR A 81 -0.77 5.60 2.49
N ARG A 82 -0.62 4.69 3.44
CA ARG A 82 -0.24 5.03 4.82
C ARG A 82 0.68 3.96 5.39
N ALA A 83 1.50 4.35 6.34
CA ALA A 83 2.45 3.46 6.99
C ALA A 83 2.50 3.69 8.49
N CYS A 84 2.98 2.68 9.20
CA CYS A 84 3.40 2.78 10.58
C CYS A 84 4.84 2.29 10.67
N ALA A 85 5.74 3.21 11.02
CA ALA A 85 7.12 2.88 11.34
C ALA A 85 7.17 1.85 12.47
N CYS A 86 8.07 0.88 12.32
CA CYS A 86 8.27 -0.24 13.22
C CYS A 86 9.75 -0.30 13.63
N SER A 87 10.03 -0.80 14.82
CA SER A 87 11.41 -0.93 15.33
C SER A 87 12.23 -1.98 14.57
N SER A 88 11.57 -2.97 13.96
CA SER A 88 12.22 -4.02 13.18
C SER A 88 11.31 -4.57 12.08
N LYS A 89 11.91 -5.37 11.20
CA LYS A 89 11.22 -6.12 10.14
C LYS A 89 10.21 -7.12 10.72
N GLU A 90 10.60 -7.81 11.78
CA GLU A 90 9.78 -8.80 12.48
C GLU A 90 8.57 -8.14 13.14
N ALA A 91 8.76 -6.96 13.75
CA ALA A 91 7.66 -6.17 14.30
C ALA A 91 6.69 -5.71 13.21
N ALA A 92 7.20 -5.31 12.04
CA ALA A 92 6.36 -4.96 10.89
C ALA A 92 5.54 -6.16 10.38
N LYS A 93 6.17 -7.34 10.29
CA LYS A 93 5.49 -8.59 9.92
C LYS A 93 4.42 -8.99 10.93
N GLN A 94 4.72 -8.98 12.23
CA GLN A 94 3.73 -9.29 13.27
C GLN A 94 2.52 -8.36 13.20
N ARG A 95 2.74 -7.07 12.89
CA ARG A 95 1.65 -6.11 12.69
C ARG A 95 0.83 -6.44 11.45
N GLN A 96 1.47 -6.76 10.32
CA GLN A 96 0.77 -7.20 9.10
C GLN A 96 -0.09 -8.44 9.40
N ASP A 97 0.48 -9.47 10.02
CA ASP A 97 -0.23 -10.72 10.32
C ASP A 97 -1.45 -10.48 11.23
N ASN A 98 -1.30 -9.58 12.22
CA ASN A 98 -2.40 -9.18 13.08
C ASN A 98 -3.52 -8.42 12.34
N LEU A 99 -3.17 -7.62 11.32
CA LEU A 99 -4.15 -6.92 10.50
C LEU A 99 -4.87 -7.88 9.55
N LEU A 100 -4.14 -8.78 8.90
CA LEU A 100 -4.70 -9.81 8.02
C LEU A 100 -5.68 -10.75 8.75
N ARG A 101 -5.45 -11.02 10.05
CA ARG A 101 -6.39 -11.80 10.88
C ARG A 101 -7.68 -11.06 11.22
N ARG A 102 -7.67 -9.72 11.18
CA ARG A 102 -8.78 -8.88 11.65
C ARG A 102 -9.58 -8.25 10.51
N HIS A 103 -8.97 -8.11 9.35
CA HIS A 103 -9.52 -7.38 8.22
C HIS A 103 -9.32 -8.18 6.94
N ASN A 104 -10.34 -8.12 6.07
CA ASN A 104 -10.29 -8.73 4.76
C ASN A 104 -9.77 -7.70 3.76
N TYR A 105 -8.47 -7.80 3.46
CA TYR A 105 -7.83 -7.04 2.39
C TYR A 105 -7.99 -7.82 1.09
N ASP A 106 -8.88 -7.34 0.21
CA ASP A 106 -9.25 -8.00 -1.03
C ASP A 106 -8.05 -8.20 -1.96
N TRP A 107 -7.12 -7.24 -2.06
CA TRP A 107 -5.92 -7.41 -2.86
C TRP A 107 -4.96 -8.43 -2.26
N ASN A 108 -4.83 -8.53 -0.93
CA ASN A 108 -4.07 -9.62 -0.32
C ASN A 108 -4.70 -11.00 -0.60
N ILE A 109 -6.03 -11.09 -0.59
CA ILE A 109 -6.76 -12.35 -0.86
C ILE A 109 -6.61 -12.76 -2.32
N MET A 110 -6.68 -11.80 -3.25
CA MET A 110 -6.47 -12.07 -4.69
C MET A 110 -5.07 -12.63 -4.94
N LEU A 111 -4.04 -11.96 -4.40
CA LEU A 111 -2.65 -12.39 -4.60
C LEU A 111 -2.35 -13.76 -4.00
N ASN A 112 -2.87 -14.06 -2.82
CA ASN A 112 -2.65 -15.35 -2.19
C ASN A 112 -3.35 -16.51 -2.95
N ARG A 113 -4.37 -16.23 -3.77
CA ARG A 113 -5.00 -17.25 -4.62
C ARG A 113 -4.19 -17.54 -5.87
N ASP A 114 -3.58 -16.51 -6.45
CA ASP A 114 -2.76 -16.66 -7.66
C ASP A 114 -1.44 -17.43 -7.41
N ASP A 115 -1.02 -17.60 -6.15
CA ASP A 115 0.13 -18.43 -5.74
C ASP A 115 -0.19 -19.94 -5.58
N GLU A 116 -1.48 -20.35 -5.63
CA GLU A 116 -1.92 -21.74 -5.42
C GLU A 116 -2.29 -22.51 -6.72
N ASP A 117 -2.17 -21.87 -7.89
CA ASP A 117 -2.42 -22.44 -9.23
C ASP A 117 -1.13 -22.73 -10.02
#